data_AF-A0A7Y5SRD8-F1
#
_entry.id   AF-A0A7Y5SRD8-F1
#
_cell.length_a   1.000
_cell.length_b   1.000
_cell.length_c   1.000
_cell.angle_alpha   90.00
_cell.angle_beta   90.00
_cell.angle_gamma   90.00
#
_symmetry.space_group_name_H-M   'P 1'
#
loop_
_entity.id
_entity.type
_entity.pdbx_description
1 polymer ?
#
loop_
_entity_poly.entity_id
_entity_poly.type
_entity_poly.pdbx_seq_one_letter_code
_entity_poly.pdbx_strand_id
1 'polypeptide(L)' 'MAKTTLMALMGRMAAYTGQRITWEQALGSQDRVVPEKLDWNMKLQPRPLAVPGLTKFV' A
#
# COMPACT_ATOMS: atom_id res chain seq x y z
N MET A 1 -14.12 -3.18 14.62
CA MET A 1 -12.73 -3.38 14.12
C MET A 1 -12.76 -4.26 12.87
N ALA A 2 -12.23 -3.80 11.74
CA ALA A 2 -12.15 -4.57 10.50
C ALA A 2 -10.87 -5.43 10.42
N LYS A 3 -10.73 -6.39 11.34
CA LYS A 3 -9.50 -7.21 11.48
C LYS A 3 -9.18 -8.05 10.24
N THR A 4 -10.21 -8.58 9.58
CA THR A 4 -10.07 -9.42 8.38
C THR A 4 -9.60 -8.63 7.17
N THR A 5 -10.12 -7.42 6.98
CA THR A 5 -9.68 -6.50 5.91
C THR A 5 -8.24 -6.07 6.11
N LEU A 6 -7.87 -5.71 7.35
CA LEU A 6 -6.49 -5.32 7.66
C LEU A 6 -5.52 -6.49 7.47
N MET A 7 -5.91 -7.71 7.85
CA MET A 7 -5.12 -8.93 7.61
C MET A 7 -4.88 -9.17 6.10
N ALA A 8 -5.89 -8.99 5.26
CA ALA A 8 -5.75 -9.13 3.81
C ALA A 8 -4.80 -8.07 3.22
N LEU A 9 -4.90 -6.82 3.67
CA LEU A 9 -4.00 -5.74 3.27
C LEU A 9 -2.55 -6.03 3.71
N MET A 10 -2.35 -6.50 4.93
CA MET A 10 -1.05 -6.91 5.45
C MET A 10 -0.42 -8.02 4.61
N GLY A 11 -1.20 -9.05 4.26
CA GLY A 11 -0.73 -10.14 3.40
C GLY A 11 -0.27 -9.66 2.03
N ARG A 12 -1.04 -8.73 1.42
CA ARG A 12 -0.67 -8.09 0.15
C ARG A 12 0.62 -7.27 0.27
N MET A 13 0.75 -6.45 1.32
CA MET A 13 1.95 -5.64 1.57
C MET A 13 3.19 -6.53 1.79
N ALA A 14 3.05 -7.61 2.57
CA ALA A 14 4.13 -8.57 2.79
C ALA A 14 4.54 -9.27 1.49
N ALA A 15 3.58 -9.67 0.64
CA ALA A 15 3.88 -10.32 -0.64
C ALA A 15 4.63 -9.39 -1.62
N TYR A 16 4.27 -8.11 -1.67
CA TYR A 16 4.95 -7.14 -2.53
C TYR A 16 6.35 -6.79 -2.05
N THR A 17 6.53 -6.69 -0.74
CA THR A 17 7.79 -6.22 -0.16
C THR A 17 8.75 -7.36 0.15
N GLY A 18 8.24 -8.58 0.28
CA GLY A 18 9.00 -9.72 0.81
C GLY A 18 9.36 -9.58 2.29
N GLN A 19 8.75 -8.62 3.01
CA GLN A 19 9.09 -8.29 4.39
C GLN A 19 7.97 -8.69 5.36
N ARG A 20 8.35 -8.94 6.61
CA ARG A 20 7.41 -9.14 7.70
C ARG A 20 6.81 -7.79 8.10
N ILE A 21 5.49 -7.64 7.90
CA ILE A 21 4.73 -6.44 8.28
C ILE A 21 3.99 -6.69 9.59
N THR A 22 4.14 -5.79 10.56
CA THR A 22 3.41 -5.79 11.85
C THR A 22 2.07 -5.05 11.72
N TRP A 23 1.17 -5.25 12.69
CA TRP A 23 -0.16 -4.61 12.67
C TRP A 23 -0.06 -3.09 12.79
N GLU A 24 0.87 -2.61 13.59
CA GLU A 24 1.16 -1.19 13.82
C GLU A 24 1.72 -0.56 12.54
N GLN A 25 2.64 -1.25 11.86
CA GLN A 25 3.17 -0.80 10.56
C GLN A 25 2.06 -0.73 9.51
N ALA A 26 1.18 -1.71 9.44
CA ALA A 26 0.08 -1.72 8.48
C ALA A 26 -0.95 -0.62 8.74
N LEU A 27 -1.24 -0.33 10.01
CA LEU A 27 -2.12 0.79 10.40
C LEU A 27 -1.49 2.16 10.14
N GLY A 28 -0.17 2.26 10.26
CA GLY A 28 0.60 3.48 10.04
C GLY A 28 1.23 3.63 8.66
N SER A 29 0.89 2.79 7.68
CA SER A 29 1.49 2.85 6.34
C SER A 29 1.21 4.20 5.67
N GLN A 30 2.23 4.76 5.02
CA GLN A 30 2.10 6.01 4.27
C GLN A 30 1.72 5.77 2.80
N ASP A 31 1.37 4.53 2.44
CA ASP A 31 0.97 4.20 1.07
C ASP A 31 -0.36 4.88 0.70
N ARG A 32 -0.25 5.95 -0.10
CA ARG A 32 -1.39 6.71 -0.62
C ARG A 32 -1.62 6.39 -2.08
N VAL A 33 -2.66 5.61 -2.34
CA VAL A 33 -3.11 5.27 -3.70
C VAL A 33 -3.87 6.45 -4.35
N VAL A 34 -4.58 7.21 -3.54
CA VAL A 34 -5.35 8.39 -3.98
C VAL A 34 -4.49 9.64 -3.82
N PRO A 35 -4.39 10.51 -4.85
CA PRO A 35 -3.70 11.79 -4.74
C PRO A 35 -4.35 12.71 -3.71
N GLU A 36 -3.55 13.57 -3.07
CA GLU A 36 -4.08 14.56 -2.10
C GLU A 36 -4.99 15.61 -2.75
N LYS A 37 -4.71 15.98 -4.00
CA LYS A 37 -5.49 16.96 -4.76
C LYS A 37 -6.20 16.24 -5.90
N LEU A 38 -7.52 16.17 -5.80
CA LEU A 38 -8.38 15.60 -6.84
C LEU A 38 -8.96 16.76 -7.68
N ASP A 39 -8.48 16.90 -8.91
CA ASP A 39 -8.97 17.89 -9.88
C ASP A 39 -9.34 17.17 -11.18
N TRP A 40 -10.38 17.66 -11.86
CA TRP A 40 -10.85 17.10 -13.13
C TRP A 40 -9.82 17.17 -14.26
N ASN A 41 -8.86 18.10 -14.18
CA ASN A 41 -7.78 18.26 -15.15
C ASN A 41 -6.47 17.60 -14.71
N MET A 42 -6.45 16.84 -13.59
CA MET A 42 -5.21 16.23 -13.12
C MET A 42 -4.78 15.08 -14.03
N LYS A 43 -3.48 15.00 -14.30
CA LYS A 43 -2.88 13.83 -14.95
C LYS A 43 -2.48 12.81 -13.88
N LEU A 44 -3.22 11.71 -13.82
CA LEU A 44 -2.87 10.56 -13.00
C LEU A 44 -1.75 9.78 -13.68
N GLN A 45 -0.54 9.77 -13.11
CA GLN A 45 0.51 8.87 -13.57
C GLN A 45 0.26 7.46 -13.03
N PRO A 46 0.29 6.42 -13.87
CA PRO A 46 0.09 5.06 -13.41
C PRO A 46 1.24 4.67 -12.48
N ARG A 47 0.89 4.12 -11.31
CA ARG A 47 1.88 3.57 -10.39
C ARG A 47 2.52 2.33 -11.04
N PRO A 48 3.84 2.12 -10.89
CA PRO A 48 4.47 0.88 -11.33
C PRO A 48 3.84 -0.34 -10.66
N LEU A 49 3.82 -1.46 -11.38
CA LEU A 49 3.34 -2.73 -10.84
C LEU A 49 4.24 -3.17 -9.68
N ALA A 50 3.62 -3.64 -8.60
CA ALA A 50 4.36 -4.16 -7.45
C ALA A 50 5.04 -5.47 -7.84
N VAL A 51 6.38 -5.51 -7.73
CA VAL A 51 7.19 -6.70 -7.94
C VAL A 51 7.65 -7.23 -6.57
N PRO A 52 7.42 -8.52 -6.25
CA PRO A 52 7.85 -9.13 -5.00
C PRO A 52 9.34 -8.91 -4.72
N GLY A 53 9.68 -8.46 -3.52
CA GLY A 53 11.06 -8.26 -3.06
C GLY A 53 11.76 -7.00 -3.60
N LEU A 54 11.18 -6.33 -4.60
CA LEU A 54 11.69 -5.04 -5.12
C LEU A 54 10.86 -3.86 -4.62
N THR A 55 9.56 -4.08 -4.38
CA THR A 55 8.67 -3.03 -3.87
C THR A 55 9.01 -2.74 -2.41
N LYS A 56 9.26 -1.48 -2.06
CA LYS A 56 9.58 -1.11 -0.67
C LYS A 56 8.31 -0.82 0.12
N PHE A 57 8.34 -1.16 1.40
CA PHE A 57 7.30 -0.74 2.33
C PHE A 57 7.50 0.74 2.66
N VAL A 58 6.42 1.54 2.58
CA VAL A 58 6.39 2.98 2.86
C VAL A 58 5.21 3.34 3.77
#